data_AF-A0AAE1UJM2-F1
#
_entry.id   AF-A0AAE1UJM2-F1
#
_cell.length_a   1.000
_cell.length_b   1.000
_cell.length_c   1.000
_cell.angle_alpha   90.00
_cell.angle_beta   90.00
_cell.angle_gamma   90.00
#
_symmetry.space_group_name_H-M   'P 1'
#
loop_
_entity.id
_entity.type
_entity.pdbx_description
1 polymer ?
#
loop_
_entity_poly.entity_id
_entity_poly.type
_entity_poly.pdbx_seq_one_letter_code
_entity_poly.pdbx_strand_id
1 'polypeptide(L)' 'MTLDPGSCSDHEKRYFYNWLQGHCEMFYYTGCGGNYNNFITYQECIETCTDYSACKKRRGSTIVQAITPLFLDL' A
#
# COMPACT_ATOMS: atom_id res chain seq x y z
N MET A 1 -1.58 -3.48 0.27
CA MET A 1 -2.81 -2.71 0.60
C MET A 1 -3.08 -1.79 -0.57
N THR A 2 -4.34 -1.55 -0.95
CA THR A 2 -4.70 -0.70 -2.11
C THR A 2 -4.87 0.76 -1.68
N LEU A 3 -4.97 1.69 -2.66
CA LEU A 3 -5.50 3.02 -2.34
C LEU A 3 -6.96 2.90 -1.87
N ASP A 4 -7.40 3.83 -1.03
CA ASP A 4 -8.77 3.92 -0.57
C ASP A 4 -9.13 5.39 -0.27
N PRO A 5 -9.91 6.04 -1.15
CA PRO A 5 -10.34 7.43 -0.95
C PRO A 5 -11.20 7.66 0.29
N GLY A 6 -11.79 6.62 0.88
CA GLY A 6 -12.83 6.77 1.89
C GLY A 6 -14.19 7.16 1.31
N SER A 7 -15.09 7.65 2.16
CA SER A 7 -16.51 7.84 1.82
C SER A 7 -17.09 9.21 2.19
N CYS A 8 -16.27 10.17 2.60
CA CYS A 8 -16.72 11.53 2.91
C CYS A 8 -16.68 12.40 1.63
N SER A 9 -16.56 13.73 1.77
CA SER A 9 -16.68 14.66 0.64
C SER A 9 -15.56 15.72 0.58
N ASP A 10 -14.57 15.62 1.45
CA ASP A 10 -13.41 16.51 1.40
C ASP A 10 -12.46 16.13 0.25
N HIS A 11 -11.48 16.98 -0.03
CA HIS A 11 -10.47 16.75 -1.05
C HIS A 11 -9.08 17.02 -0.50
N GLU A 12 -8.59 16.09 0.31
CA GLU A 12 -7.28 16.20 0.93
C GLU A 12 -6.21 15.50 0.10
N LYS A 13 -5.13 16.20 -0.23
CA LYS A 13 -3.95 15.59 -0.84
C LYS A 13 -3.28 14.66 0.16
N ARG A 14 -3.17 13.38 -0.18
CA ARG A 14 -2.49 12.34 0.61
C ARG A 14 -1.59 11.50 -0.30
N TYR A 15 -0.82 10.60 0.31
CA TYR A 15 0.07 9.67 -0.37
C TYR A 15 -0.25 8.23 0.03
N PHE A 16 -0.20 7.31 -0.92
CA PHE A 16 -0.31 5.87 -0.68
C PHE A 16 0.87 5.17 -1.34
N TYR A 17 1.33 4.05 -0.78
CA TYR A 17 2.36 3.24 -1.41
C TYR A 17 1.75 2.32 -2.47
N ASN A 18 2.18 2.48 -3.73
CA ASN A 18 1.81 1.61 -4.83
C ASN A 18 2.77 0.42 -4.91
N TRP A 19 2.30 -0.75 -4.46
CA TRP A 19 3.09 -2.00 -4.45
C TRP A 19 3.46 -2.51 -5.83
N LEU A 20 2.66 -2.20 -6.86
CA LEU A 20 2.93 -2.63 -8.22
C LEU A 20 4.09 -1.81 -8.82
N GLN A 21 4.14 -0.52 -8.50
CA GLN A 21 5.16 0.40 -9.01
C GLN A 21 6.35 0.61 -8.06
N GLY A 22 6.26 0.12 -6.83
CA GLY A 22 7.33 0.19 -5.83
C GLY A 22 7.63 1.60 -5.31
N HIS A 23 6.66 2.52 -5.35
CA HIS A 23 6.84 3.89 -4.85
C HIS A 23 5.54 4.49 -4.34
N CYS A 24 5.64 5.62 -3.63
CA CYS A 24 4.50 6.38 -3.14
C CYS A 24 3.89 7.24 -4.24
N GLU A 25 2.57 7.24 -4.35
CA GLU A 25 1.81 8.04 -5.30
C GLU A 25 0.81 8.94 -4.56
N MET A 26 0.48 10.08 -5.16
CA MET A 26 -0.50 11.01 -4.60
C MET A 26 -1.93 10.56 -4.93
N PHE A 27 -2.85 10.73 -3.97
CA PHE A 27 -4.28 10.57 -4.19
C PHE A 27 -5.09 11.58 -3.36
N TYR A 28 -6.38 11.72 -3.67
CA TYR A 28 -7.31 12.52 -2.87
C TYR A 28 -8.07 11.65 -1.87
N TYR A 29 -7.91 11.97 -0.59
CA TYR A 29 -8.67 11.39 0.50
C TYR A 29 -9.89 12.25 0.80
N THR A 30 -11.01 11.58 1.07
CA THR A 30 -12.30 12.23 1.28
C THR A 30 -12.55 12.78 2.68
N GLY A 31 -11.58 12.62 3.61
CA GLY A 31 -11.65 13.15 4.97
C GLY A 31 -12.13 12.14 6.03
N CYS A 32 -12.74 11.01 5.64
CA CYS A 32 -13.11 9.95 6.57
C CYS A 32 -13.10 8.55 5.94
N GLY A 33 -13.07 7.51 6.78
CA GLY A 33 -12.93 6.13 6.33
C GLY A 33 -11.54 5.86 5.77
N GLY A 34 -11.44 5.02 4.74
CA GLY A 34 -10.16 4.68 4.12
C GLY A 34 -9.43 3.55 4.85
N ASN A 35 -8.13 3.44 4.59
CA ASN A 35 -7.25 2.48 5.25
C ASN A 35 -5.89 3.11 5.63
N TYR A 36 -5.02 2.32 6.28
CA TYR A 36 -3.72 2.79 6.79
C TYR A 36 -2.67 3.14 5.72
N ASN A 37 -2.90 2.81 4.44
CA ASN A 37 -2.05 3.22 3.33
C ASN A 37 -2.40 4.64 2.88
N ASN A 38 -2.34 5.59 3.82
CA ASN A 38 -2.74 6.98 3.65
C ASN A 38 -1.87 7.86 4.54
N PHE A 39 -1.00 8.64 3.90
CA PHE A 39 0.02 9.45 4.56
C PHE A 39 -0.12 10.91 4.14
N ILE A 40 0.20 11.82 5.05
CA ILE A 40 0.10 13.26 4.77
C ILE A 40 1.23 13.70 3.84
N THR A 41 2.41 13.10 4.01
CA THR A 41 3.59 13.45 3.23
C THR A 41 4.14 12.26 2.45
N TYR A 42 4.82 12.57 1.34
CA TYR A 42 5.55 11.55 0.58
C TYR A 42 6.63 10.87 1.42
N GLN A 43 7.34 11.64 2.25
CA GLN A 43 8.41 11.14 3.11
C GLN A 43 7.90 10.12 4.13
N GLU A 44 6.77 10.41 4.80
CA GLU A 44 6.13 9.48 5.75
C GLU A 44 5.75 8.16 5.06
N CYS A 45 5.21 8.23 3.85
CA CYS A 45 4.88 7.06 3.06
C CYS A 45 6.14 6.24 2.72
N ILE A 46 7.21 6.90 2.26
CA ILE A 46 8.48 6.25 1.92
C ILE A 46 9.13 5.63 3.15
N GLU A 47 9.27 6.35 4.26
CA GLU A 47 9.85 5.84 5.49
C GLU A 47 9.07 4.64 6.06
N THR A 48 7.74 4.65 5.89
CA THR A 48 6.89 3.55 6.34
C THR A 48 7.00 2.31 5.44
N CYS A 49 7.18 2.50 4.12
CA CYS A 49 6.98 1.43 3.14
C CYS A 49 8.18 1.04 2.27
N THR A 50 9.28 1.81 2.27
CA THR A 50 10.46 1.52 1.43
C THR A 50 11.27 0.32 1.90
N ASP A 51 11.30 0.04 3.20
CA ASP A 51 11.72 -1.29 3.64
C ASP A 51 10.55 -2.25 3.40
N TYR A 52 10.69 -3.07 2.35
CA TYR A 52 9.76 -4.14 1.97
C TYR A 52 9.38 -5.03 3.17
N SER A 53 10.25 -5.11 4.18
CA SER A 53 10.08 -5.82 5.45
C SER A 53 9.21 -5.05 6.45
N ALA A 54 9.29 -3.72 6.47
CA ALA A 54 8.59 -2.86 7.43
C ALA A 54 7.07 -2.84 7.20
N CYS A 55 6.63 -2.78 5.94
CA CYS A 55 5.20 -2.84 5.61
C CYS A 55 4.64 -4.27 5.49
N LYS A 56 5.49 -5.30 5.34
CA LYS A 56 5.07 -6.72 5.42
C LYS A 56 4.77 -7.21 6.84
N LYS A 57 5.06 -6.45 7.91
CA LYS A 57 4.73 -6.87 9.28
C LYS A 57 3.23 -7.08 9.56
N ARG A 58 2.35 -6.82 8.59
CA ARG A 58 0.90 -7.08 8.66
C ARG A 58 0.34 -7.92 7.49
N ARG A 59 1.20 -8.56 6.68
CA ARG A 59 0.80 -9.71 5.86
C ARG A 59 1.56 -10.92 6.38
N GLY A 60 0.82 -11.84 6.98
CA GLY A 60 1.32 -13.09 7.55
C GLY A 60 2.53 -13.64 6.80
N SER A 61 3.62 -13.73 7.52
CA SER A 61 4.80 -14.50 7.13
C SER A 61 4.39 -15.96 6.97
N THR A 62 4.01 -16.37 5.75
CA THR A 62 3.98 -17.79 5.38
C THR A 62 4.81 -17.98 4.13
N ILE A 63 5.84 -18.80 4.29
CA ILE A 63 6.82 -19.24 3.30
C ILE A 63 6.10 -20.07 2.22
N VAL A 64 5.39 -19.44 1.26
CA VAL A 64 4.67 -20.16 0.18
C VAL A 64 4.96 -19.63 -1.22
N GLN A 65 5.98 -18.78 -1.42
CA GLN A 65 6.28 -18.24 -2.76
C GLN A 65 7.73 -18.43 -3.22
N ALA A 66 8.51 -19.28 -2.57
CA ALA A 66 9.92 -19.46 -2.92
C ALA A 66 10.31 -20.85 -3.46
N ILE A 67 9.41 -21.84 -3.61
CA ILE A 67 9.84 -23.21 -3.98
C ILE A 67 8.93 -24.02 -4.93
N THR A 68 8.22 -23.43 -5.89
CA THR A 68 7.72 -24.24 -7.02
C THR A 68 7.85 -23.53 -8.36
N PRO A 69 8.68 -24.05 -9.28
CA PRO A 69 8.81 -23.51 -10.64
C PRO A 69 7.79 -24.17 -11.58
N LEU A 70 7.41 -23.41 -12.62
CA LEU A 70 6.72 -23.80 -13.87
C LEU A 70 5.21 -24.15 -13.82
N PHE A 71 4.49 -23.50 -14.75
CA PHE A 71 3.39 -23.96 -15.59
C PHE A 71 2.58 -25.19 -15.15
N LEU A 72 1.27 -25.03 -14.98
CA LEU A 72 0.31 -25.80 -15.77
C LEU A 72 -1.07 -25.13 -15.76
N ASP A 73 -1.56 -24.81 -16.95
CA ASP A 73 -2.94 -24.55 -17.27
C ASP A 73 -3.83 -25.76 -16.89
N LEU A 74 -4.91 -25.50 -16.14
CA LEU A 74 -6.28 -25.97 -16.43
C LEU A 74 -7.30 -25.10 -15.67
#